data_AF-A0A3E2GT71-F1
#
_entry.id   AF-A0A3E2GT71-F1
#
_cell.length_a   1.000
_cell.length_b   1.000
_cell.length_c   1.000
_cell.angle_alpha   90.00
_cell.angle_beta   90.00
_cell.angle_gamma   90.00
#
_symmetry.space_group_name_H-M   'P 1'
#
loop_
_entity.id
_entity.type
_entity.pdbx_description
1 polymer ?
#
loop_
_entity_poly.entity_id
_entity_poly.type
_entity_poly.pdbx_seq_one_letter_code
_entity_poly.pdbx_strand_id
1 'polypeptide(L)'
;MSNTKVLLTGATGYVGGSILNVVIHTASGYHTRCAKALIFGLARRKEKTGKEVHYIHTTGTSNTANSPYLDLYPEKPSGIFSDKDPARFFSTLKVLDSVVPYPQRTTDLAVLQTGLDTGVKTYIIMSPDIYGKGTGDFNTMTIQVPSLIRSSLKLGYVWMISNGTGIWNHVHIKDLVQLYEIILEKLLAQHHLPSGEEGIYFSENGEHTWAEVAEGIAKAGFELGVLTTKEVRSVTLMEATKLLGWGNEQWTESGFASIARTLSERSHSLGWKPLWSKDDFISHYYAEWEEVLKGSRV
;
A
#
# COMPACT_ATOMS: atom_id res chain seq x y z
N MET A 1 -28.57 17.19 -14.23
CA MET A 1 -27.42 16.27 -14.15
C MET A 1 -27.73 15.21 -13.09
N SER A 2 -27.51 13.93 -13.37
CA SER A 2 -27.76 12.86 -12.39
C SER A 2 -26.66 12.90 -11.34
N ASN A 3 -26.98 13.17 -10.07
CA ASN A 3 -25.99 13.12 -8.98
C ASN A 3 -25.38 11.73 -8.88
N THR A 4 -24.08 11.62 -9.16
CA THR A 4 -23.31 10.41 -8.88
C THR A 4 -22.97 10.39 -7.40
N LYS A 5 -23.30 9.30 -6.70
CA LYS A 5 -22.95 9.16 -5.28
C LYS A 5 -21.81 8.16 -5.12
N VAL A 6 -20.87 8.53 -4.25
CA VAL A 6 -19.60 7.83 -3.99
C VAL A 6 -19.63 7.31 -2.56
N LEU A 7 -19.19 6.05 -2.35
CA LEU A 7 -18.95 5.49 -1.01
C LEU A 7 -17.46 5.35 -0.81
N LEU A 8 -16.96 5.96 0.27
CA LEU A 8 -15.62 5.73 0.78
C LEU A 8 -15.74 4.80 2.00
N THR A 9 -14.94 3.73 2.02
CA THR A 9 -14.85 2.84 3.19
C THR A 9 -13.47 2.96 3.82
N GLY A 10 -13.39 3.09 5.16
CA GLY A 10 -12.15 3.12 5.94
C GLY A 10 -12.13 2.04 7.03
N ALA A 11 -11.04 1.97 7.80
CA ALA A 11 -10.81 0.93 8.82
C ALA A 11 -11.90 0.86 9.91
N THR A 12 -12.62 1.96 10.15
CA THR A 12 -13.70 2.04 11.15
C THR A 12 -15.05 2.36 10.51
N GLY A 13 -15.74 1.31 10.06
CA GLY A 13 -17.21 1.29 10.02
C GLY A 13 -17.92 1.89 8.81
N TYR A 14 -19.14 1.40 8.64
CA TYR A 14 -20.10 1.68 7.57
C TYR A 14 -21.16 2.67 8.05
N VAL A 15 -21.50 3.67 7.22
CA VAL A 15 -22.70 4.49 7.39
C VAL A 15 -23.62 4.30 6.18
N GLY A 16 -24.90 4.03 6.45
CA GLY A 16 -25.86 3.48 5.50
C GLY A 16 -26.36 4.40 4.39
N GLY A 17 -26.92 3.75 3.35
CA GLY A 17 -28.19 4.12 2.75
C GLY A 17 -28.25 5.21 1.67
N SER A 18 -27.81 4.88 0.44
CA SER A 18 -28.59 4.93 -0.83
C SER A 18 -27.83 5.51 -2.05
N ILE A 19 -27.77 4.69 -3.13
CA ILE A 19 -27.48 4.97 -4.56
C ILE A 19 -25.99 5.13 -4.98
N LEU A 20 -25.15 4.12 -4.75
CA LEU A 20 -23.71 4.16 -5.12
C LEU A 20 -23.47 3.66 -6.54
N ASN A 21 -22.73 4.40 -7.36
CA ASN A 21 -22.15 3.88 -8.61
C ASN A 21 -20.64 3.73 -8.51
N VAL A 22 -20.01 4.26 -7.45
CA VAL A 22 -18.56 4.12 -7.19
C VAL A 22 -18.37 3.73 -5.73
N VAL A 23 -17.56 2.69 -5.49
CA VAL A 23 -17.07 2.32 -4.16
C VAL A 23 -15.55 2.47 -4.15
N ILE A 24 -15.02 3.15 -3.14
CA ILE A 24 -13.58 3.26 -2.87
C ILE A 24 -13.29 2.47 -1.60
N HIS A 25 -12.64 1.32 -1.76
CA HIS A 25 -12.31 0.41 -0.69
C HIS A 25 -10.88 0.59 -0.20
N THR A 26 -10.70 1.45 0.81
CA THR A 26 -9.40 1.72 1.45
C THR A 26 -9.27 1.11 2.85
N ALA A 27 -10.25 0.29 3.27
CA ALA A 27 -10.29 -0.26 4.63
C ALA A 27 -9.37 -1.48 4.83
N SER A 28 -9.24 -2.35 3.82
CA SER A 28 -8.35 -3.52 3.90
C SER A 28 -8.05 -4.10 2.53
N GLY A 29 -6.76 -4.26 2.21
CA GLY A 29 -6.30 -5.06 1.07
C GLY A 29 -6.30 -6.58 1.33
N TYR A 30 -6.58 -7.03 2.57
CA TYR A 30 -6.37 -8.43 2.99
C TYR A 30 -7.68 -9.22 3.15
N HIS A 31 -8.84 -8.56 3.13
CA HIS A 31 -10.11 -9.18 3.50
C HIS A 31 -10.97 -9.55 2.27
N THR A 32 -10.64 -10.67 1.63
CA THR A 32 -11.28 -11.17 0.40
C THR A 32 -12.82 -11.18 0.44
N ARG A 33 -13.43 -11.68 1.53
CA ARG A 33 -14.89 -11.78 1.64
C ARG A 33 -15.59 -10.40 1.62
N CYS A 34 -14.91 -9.37 2.13
CA CYS A 34 -15.45 -8.01 2.20
C CYS A 34 -15.42 -7.38 0.82
N ALA A 35 -14.27 -7.47 0.14
CA ALA A 35 -14.12 -7.01 -1.22
C ALA A 35 -15.16 -7.65 -2.16
N LYS A 36 -15.34 -8.98 -2.11
CA LYS A 36 -16.38 -9.68 -2.87
C LYS A 36 -17.79 -9.18 -2.55
N ALA A 37 -18.12 -8.99 -1.27
CA ALA A 37 -19.44 -8.51 -0.86
C ALA A 37 -19.74 -7.10 -1.41
N LEU A 38 -18.75 -6.19 -1.41
CA LEU A 38 -18.89 -4.85 -1.99
C LEU A 38 -19.12 -4.93 -3.50
N ILE A 39 -18.37 -5.78 -4.21
CA ILE A 39 -18.53 -6.00 -5.65
C ILE A 39 -19.91 -6.58 -5.98
N PHE A 40 -20.38 -7.61 -5.24
CA PHE A 40 -21.73 -8.14 -5.42
C PHE A 40 -22.82 -7.10 -5.14
N GLY A 41 -22.61 -6.21 -4.17
CA GLY A 41 -23.50 -5.08 -3.92
C GLY A 41 -23.60 -4.12 -5.12
N LEU A 42 -22.47 -3.82 -5.74
CA LEU A 42 -22.40 -3.03 -6.98
C LEU A 42 -23.04 -3.76 -8.17
N ALA A 43 -22.85 -5.07 -8.29
CA ALA A 43 -23.45 -5.88 -9.35
C ALA A 43 -25.00 -5.80 -9.31
N ARG A 44 -25.59 -6.03 -8.13
CA ARG A 44 -27.05 -5.89 -7.91
C ARG A 44 -27.55 -4.48 -8.22
N ARG A 45 -26.73 -3.46 -7.97
CA ARG A 45 -27.03 -2.06 -8.30
C ARG A 45 -27.04 -1.85 -9.82
N LYS A 46 -26.06 -2.39 -10.54
CA LYS A 46 -25.99 -2.35 -12.00
C LYS A 46 -27.22 -3.03 -12.61
N GLU A 47 -27.56 -4.24 -12.17
CA GLU A 47 -28.77 -4.96 -12.59
C GLU A 47 -30.05 -4.13 -12.39
N LYS A 48 -30.21 -3.50 -11.22
CA LYS A 48 -31.41 -2.72 -10.89
C LYS A 48 -31.53 -1.40 -11.66
N THR A 49 -30.42 -0.83 -12.14
CA THR A 49 -30.44 0.55 -12.68
C THR A 49 -29.89 0.72 -14.10
N GLY A 50 -29.24 -0.29 -14.65
CA GLY A 50 -28.53 -0.20 -15.93
C GLY A 50 -27.35 0.78 -15.92
N LYS A 51 -27.01 1.39 -14.77
CA LYS A 51 -25.89 2.32 -14.67
C LYS A 51 -24.59 1.57 -14.48
N GLU A 52 -23.53 2.08 -15.09
CA GLU A 52 -22.19 1.56 -14.88
C GLU A 52 -21.76 1.75 -13.42
N VAL A 53 -21.00 0.78 -12.90
CA VAL A 53 -20.55 0.76 -11.52
C VAL A 53 -19.06 0.48 -11.44
N HIS A 54 -18.41 1.09 -10.46
CA HIS A 54 -16.96 1.14 -10.34
C HIS A 54 -16.53 0.77 -8.91
N TYR A 55 -15.49 -0.05 -8.80
CA TYR A 55 -14.89 -0.48 -7.55
C TYR A 55 -13.40 -0.15 -7.57
N ILE A 56 -12.98 0.80 -6.73
CA ILE A 56 -11.58 1.16 -6.53
C ILE A 56 -11.08 0.40 -5.29
N HIS A 57 -9.99 -0.34 -5.42
CA HIS A 57 -9.41 -1.18 -4.38
C HIS A 57 -8.02 -0.68 -4.00
N THR A 58 -7.80 -0.42 -2.72
CA THR A 58 -6.46 -0.15 -2.17
C THR A 58 -5.75 -1.44 -1.83
N THR A 59 -4.49 -1.53 -2.24
CA THR A 59 -3.61 -2.67 -1.94
C THR A 59 -2.14 -2.19 -1.91
N GLY A 60 -1.19 -3.10 -1.69
CA GLY A 60 0.22 -2.78 -1.46
C GLY A 60 1.20 -3.47 -2.43
N THR A 61 2.36 -2.85 -2.68
CA THR A 61 3.41 -3.48 -3.52
C THR A 61 4.07 -4.68 -2.88
N SER A 62 3.81 -4.96 -1.59
CA SER A 62 4.18 -6.23 -0.95
C SER A 62 3.67 -7.47 -1.70
N ASN A 63 2.68 -7.31 -2.58
CA ASN A 63 2.23 -8.37 -3.48
C ASN A 63 3.34 -8.93 -4.39
N THR A 64 4.31 -8.10 -4.78
CA THR A 64 5.45 -8.51 -5.61
C THR A 64 6.75 -8.65 -4.83
N ALA A 65 6.68 -8.57 -3.50
CA ALA A 65 7.83 -8.77 -2.63
C ALA A 65 8.49 -10.11 -2.93
N ASN A 66 9.80 -10.08 -3.18
CA ASN A 66 10.60 -11.29 -3.11
C ASN A 66 10.69 -11.80 -1.66
N SER A 67 11.29 -12.97 -1.49
CA SER A 67 11.48 -13.60 -0.18
C SER A 67 12.95 -14.01 -0.02
N PRO A 68 13.83 -13.07 0.38
CA PRO A 68 15.28 -13.30 0.38
C PRO A 68 15.79 -14.19 1.53
N TYR A 69 15.03 -14.31 2.63
CA TYR A 69 15.39 -15.05 3.85
C TYR A 69 14.53 -16.30 4.06
N LEU A 70 13.22 -16.23 3.82
CA LEU A 70 12.34 -17.40 3.93
C LEU A 70 12.34 -18.28 2.67
N ASP A 71 12.86 -17.74 1.55
CA ASP A 71 12.99 -18.43 0.26
C ASP A 71 11.67 -19.06 -0.22
N LEU A 72 10.56 -18.31 -0.05
CA LEU A 72 9.20 -18.82 -0.27
C LEU A 72 8.87 -19.14 -1.74
N TYR A 73 9.66 -18.65 -2.71
CA TYR A 73 9.32 -18.75 -4.12
C TYR A 73 10.45 -19.45 -4.92
N PRO A 74 10.15 -20.50 -5.70
CA PRO A 74 11.12 -21.21 -6.53
C PRO A 74 11.83 -20.29 -7.53
N GLU A 75 11.07 -19.37 -8.12
CA GLU A 75 11.58 -18.27 -8.95
C GLU A 75 11.28 -16.96 -8.25
N LYS A 76 12.32 -16.22 -7.87
CA LYS A 76 12.16 -14.94 -7.17
C LYS A 76 11.57 -13.92 -8.14
N PRO A 77 10.49 -13.21 -7.77
CA PRO A 77 10.01 -12.09 -8.58
C PRO A 77 11.19 -11.12 -8.74
N SER A 78 11.53 -10.83 -10.00
CA SER A 78 12.72 -10.07 -10.33
C SER A 78 12.38 -8.90 -11.25
N GLY A 79 13.17 -7.83 -11.09
CA GLY A 79 13.02 -6.59 -11.84
C GLY A 79 11.93 -5.68 -11.27
N ILE A 80 11.56 -4.71 -12.10
CA ILE A 80 10.58 -3.67 -11.78
C ILE A 80 9.29 -3.98 -12.54
N PHE A 81 8.14 -3.82 -11.90
CA PHE A 81 6.82 -3.99 -12.52
C PHE A 81 6.27 -2.65 -12.99
N SER A 82 5.92 -2.54 -14.26
CA SER A 82 5.24 -1.34 -14.80
C SER A 82 3.73 -1.55 -14.82
N ASP A 83 2.95 -0.54 -14.46
CA ASP A 83 1.50 -0.55 -14.61
C ASP A 83 1.04 -0.44 -16.08
N LYS A 84 1.98 -0.28 -17.03
CA LYS A 84 1.75 -0.50 -18.48
C LYS A 84 1.95 -1.94 -18.95
N ASP A 85 2.45 -2.84 -18.09
CA ASP A 85 2.54 -4.27 -18.36
C ASP A 85 1.74 -5.09 -17.32
N PRO A 86 0.41 -4.91 -17.30
CA PRO A 86 -0.44 -5.60 -16.34
C PRO A 86 -0.45 -7.13 -16.55
N ALA A 87 -0.27 -7.61 -17.78
CA ALA A 87 -0.25 -9.04 -18.07
C ALA A 87 0.90 -9.76 -17.35
N ARG A 88 2.12 -9.21 -17.39
CA ARG A 88 3.26 -9.72 -16.60
C ARG A 88 2.99 -9.64 -15.11
N PHE A 89 2.41 -8.54 -14.65
CA PHE A 89 2.10 -8.36 -13.24
C PHE A 89 1.11 -9.42 -12.72
N PHE A 90 -0.03 -9.59 -13.39
CA PHE A 90 -1.07 -10.52 -12.95
C PHE A 90 -0.68 -11.98 -13.11
N SER A 91 0.04 -12.34 -14.18
CA SER A 91 0.58 -13.70 -14.30
C SER A 91 1.56 -14.01 -13.16
N THR A 92 2.40 -13.05 -12.78
CA THR A 92 3.29 -13.18 -11.62
C THR A 92 2.48 -13.37 -10.32
N LEU A 93 1.48 -12.52 -10.05
CA LEU A 93 0.66 -12.65 -8.85
C LEU A 93 -0.02 -14.03 -8.75
N LYS A 94 -0.57 -14.53 -9.86
CA LYS A 94 -1.21 -15.87 -9.93
C LYS A 94 -0.23 -16.98 -9.56
N VAL A 95 0.99 -16.93 -10.10
CA VAL A 95 2.05 -17.91 -9.79
C VAL A 95 2.43 -17.83 -8.31
N LEU A 96 2.79 -16.64 -7.81
CA LEU A 96 3.20 -16.49 -6.42
C LEU A 96 2.11 -16.96 -5.44
N ASP A 97 0.83 -16.70 -5.74
CA ASP A 97 -0.30 -17.05 -4.85
C ASP A 97 -0.61 -18.53 -4.85
N SER A 98 -0.36 -19.22 -5.97
CA SER A 98 -0.46 -20.68 -6.06
C SER A 98 0.62 -21.42 -5.26
N VAL A 99 1.80 -20.81 -5.08
CA VAL A 99 2.92 -21.41 -4.33
C VAL A 99 2.78 -21.12 -2.84
N VAL A 100 2.75 -19.83 -2.47
CA VAL A 100 2.54 -19.38 -1.10
C VAL A 100 1.48 -18.29 -1.10
N PRO A 101 0.24 -18.61 -0.70
CA PRO A 101 -0.82 -17.63 -0.58
C PRO A 101 -0.41 -16.48 0.31
N TYR A 102 -0.65 -15.26 -0.16
CA TYR A 102 -0.49 -14.04 0.62
C TYR A 102 -1.83 -13.31 0.62
N PRO A 103 -2.47 -13.05 1.77
CA PRO A 103 -3.88 -12.65 1.78
C PRO A 103 -4.21 -11.39 0.96
N GLN A 104 -3.23 -10.50 0.79
CA GLN A 104 -3.36 -9.35 -0.10
C GLN A 104 -3.39 -9.75 -1.59
N ARG A 105 -2.46 -10.61 -2.03
CA ARG A 105 -2.44 -11.17 -3.41
C ARG A 105 -3.72 -11.94 -3.69
N THR A 106 -4.12 -12.81 -2.77
CA THR A 106 -5.36 -13.59 -2.88
C THR A 106 -6.58 -12.68 -3.02
N THR A 107 -6.61 -11.56 -2.28
CA THR A 107 -7.71 -10.60 -2.35
C THR A 107 -7.72 -9.83 -3.67
N ASP A 108 -6.57 -9.39 -4.16
CA ASP A 108 -6.46 -8.70 -5.46
C ASP A 108 -6.94 -9.59 -6.61
N LEU A 109 -6.46 -10.83 -6.67
CA LEU A 109 -6.90 -11.82 -7.68
C LEU A 109 -8.42 -12.06 -7.59
N ALA A 110 -8.95 -12.15 -6.38
CA ALA A 110 -10.38 -12.31 -6.17
C ALA A 110 -11.20 -11.07 -6.58
N VAL A 111 -10.69 -9.85 -6.35
CA VAL A 111 -11.32 -8.60 -6.79
C VAL A 111 -11.45 -8.60 -8.31
N LEU A 112 -10.39 -8.94 -9.02
CA LEU A 112 -10.38 -8.99 -10.49
C LEU A 112 -11.36 -10.02 -11.02
N GLN A 113 -11.27 -11.26 -10.52
CA GLN A 113 -12.16 -12.33 -10.95
C GLN A 113 -13.63 -12.00 -10.66
N THR A 114 -13.93 -11.50 -9.47
CA THR A 114 -15.31 -11.15 -9.11
C THR A 114 -15.83 -9.97 -9.92
N GLY A 115 -14.98 -8.99 -10.22
CA GLY A 115 -15.31 -7.87 -11.11
C GLY A 115 -15.66 -8.35 -12.51
N LEU A 116 -14.85 -9.25 -13.07
CA LEU A 116 -15.09 -9.88 -14.37
C LEU A 116 -16.41 -10.66 -14.38
N ASP A 117 -16.62 -11.55 -13.40
CA ASP A 117 -17.79 -12.41 -13.31
C ASP A 117 -19.11 -11.63 -13.17
N THR A 118 -19.04 -10.43 -12.57
CA THR A 118 -20.22 -9.60 -12.28
C THR A 118 -20.39 -8.41 -13.23
N GLY A 119 -19.42 -8.18 -14.12
CA GLY A 119 -19.37 -7.01 -14.99
C GLY A 119 -19.19 -5.68 -14.24
N VAL A 120 -18.64 -5.70 -13.03
CA VAL A 120 -18.27 -4.50 -12.26
C VAL A 120 -16.86 -4.05 -12.65
N LYS A 121 -16.68 -2.78 -13.01
CA LYS A 121 -15.35 -2.26 -13.36
C LYS A 121 -14.50 -2.11 -12.11
N THR A 122 -13.37 -2.81 -12.05
CA THR A 122 -12.43 -2.77 -10.93
C THR A 122 -11.18 -1.97 -11.28
N TYR A 123 -10.66 -1.23 -10.30
CA TYR A 123 -9.46 -0.42 -10.39
C TYR A 123 -8.62 -0.70 -9.14
N ILE A 124 -7.40 -1.17 -9.30
CA ILE A 124 -6.48 -1.50 -8.22
C ILE A 124 -5.45 -0.38 -8.11
N ILE A 125 -5.48 0.36 -7.01
CA ILE A 125 -4.43 1.33 -6.68
C ILE A 125 -3.48 0.62 -5.73
N MET A 126 -2.28 0.31 -6.21
CA MET A 126 -1.27 -0.44 -5.49
C MET A 126 -0.17 0.49 -5.01
N SER A 127 -0.13 0.69 -3.70
CA SER A 127 0.76 1.66 -3.07
C SER A 127 2.01 1.00 -2.51
N PRO A 128 3.17 1.67 -2.62
CA PRO A 128 4.39 1.18 -2.00
C PRO A 128 4.44 1.62 -0.53
N ASP A 129 5.62 1.89 0.02
CA ASP A 129 5.70 2.48 1.36
C ASP A 129 5.05 3.87 1.37
N ILE A 130 4.01 4.03 2.19
CA ILE A 130 3.30 5.30 2.32
C ILE A 130 3.95 6.04 3.48
N TYR A 131 4.29 7.32 3.27
CA TYR A 131 4.86 8.17 4.30
C TYR A 131 4.13 9.51 4.44
N GLY A 132 4.37 10.17 5.57
CA GLY A 132 3.86 11.49 5.86
C GLY A 132 2.53 11.50 6.60
N LYS A 133 2.24 12.64 7.23
CA LYS A 133 1.07 12.81 8.10
C LYS A 133 -0.21 13.00 7.29
N GLY A 134 -1.17 12.11 7.49
CA GLY A 134 -2.52 12.24 6.96
C GLY A 134 -3.28 13.41 7.59
N THR A 135 -4.26 13.94 6.86
CA THR A 135 -5.11 15.06 7.31
C THR A 135 -6.54 14.62 7.68
N GLY A 136 -6.81 13.32 7.69
CA GLY A 136 -8.12 12.78 8.04
C GLY A 136 -8.36 12.74 9.55
N ASP A 137 -9.62 12.56 9.95
CA ASP A 137 -10.05 12.57 11.36
C ASP A 137 -9.63 11.33 12.17
N PHE A 138 -9.04 10.33 11.52
CA PHE A 138 -8.73 9.02 12.12
C PHE A 138 -7.22 8.78 12.15
N ASN A 139 -6.77 7.60 11.69
CA ASN A 139 -5.35 7.28 11.63
C ASN A 139 -4.63 8.25 10.68
N THR A 140 -3.69 9.01 11.23
CA THR A 140 -2.86 9.97 10.49
C THR A 140 -1.43 9.48 10.29
N MET A 141 -1.08 8.29 10.81
CA MET A 141 0.25 7.71 10.74
C MET A 141 0.27 6.46 9.86
N THR A 142 1.42 6.19 9.25
CA THR A 142 1.61 5.00 8.43
C THR A 142 2.13 3.84 9.28
N ILE A 143 2.56 2.73 8.66
CA ILE A 143 2.82 1.49 9.39
C ILE A 143 4.32 1.28 9.62
N GLN A 144 5.13 1.28 8.55
CA GLN A 144 6.50 0.78 8.60
C GLN A 144 7.43 1.66 9.45
N VAL A 145 7.63 2.91 9.04
CA VAL A 145 8.50 3.86 9.76
C VAL A 145 8.06 4.05 11.22
N PRO A 146 6.77 4.26 11.54
CA PRO A 146 6.34 4.37 12.93
C PRO A 146 6.57 3.10 13.76
N SER A 147 6.49 1.92 13.15
CA SER A 147 6.75 0.65 13.85
C SER A 147 8.24 0.45 14.15
N LEU A 148 9.13 0.84 13.23
CA LEU A 148 10.57 0.89 13.48
C LEU A 148 10.89 1.89 14.59
N ILE A 149 10.33 3.10 14.57
CA ILE A 149 10.53 4.11 15.61
C ILE A 149 10.04 3.60 16.98
N ARG A 150 8.82 3.06 17.08
CA ARG A 150 8.24 2.56 18.34
C ARG A 150 9.06 1.44 18.97
N SER A 151 9.56 0.51 18.15
CA SER A 151 10.42 -0.58 18.65
C SER A 151 11.80 -0.06 19.03
N SER A 152 12.39 0.84 18.23
CA SER A 152 13.70 1.45 18.49
C SER A 152 13.71 2.31 19.75
N LEU A 153 12.63 3.03 20.03
CA LEU A 153 12.45 3.82 21.25
C LEU A 153 12.55 2.94 22.51
N LYS A 154 12.03 1.72 22.47
CA LYS A 154 12.11 0.76 23.59
C LYS A 154 13.53 0.19 23.76
N LEU A 155 14.27 0.06 22.67
CA LEU A 155 15.62 -0.52 22.65
C LEU A 155 16.72 0.50 22.93
N GLY A 156 16.47 1.78 22.66
CA GLY A 156 17.47 2.85 22.72
C GLY A 156 18.41 2.91 21.50
N TYR A 157 18.13 2.13 20.45
CA TYR A 157 18.86 2.12 19.18
C TYR A 157 17.94 1.66 18.04
N VAL A 158 18.29 1.99 16.80
CA VAL A 158 17.54 1.55 15.61
C VAL A 158 18.08 0.22 15.10
N TRP A 159 17.23 -0.57 14.47
CA TRP A 159 17.58 -1.87 13.91
C TRP A 159 17.12 -2.02 12.46
N MET A 160 17.74 -2.95 11.75
CA MET A 160 17.34 -3.41 10.42
C MET A 160 17.56 -4.91 10.27
N ILE A 161 16.82 -5.56 9.37
CA ILE A 161 17.02 -6.99 9.09
C ILE A 161 18.29 -7.17 8.26
N SER A 162 19.22 -7.98 8.77
CA SER A 162 20.52 -8.24 8.12
C SER A 162 21.22 -6.91 7.75
N ASN A 163 21.52 -6.68 6.47
CA ASN A 163 22.17 -5.49 5.94
C ASN A 163 21.22 -4.47 5.30
N GLY A 164 19.90 -4.65 5.44
CA GLY A 164 18.91 -3.70 4.93
C GLY A 164 18.90 -3.49 3.41
N THR A 165 19.38 -4.48 2.63
CA THR A 165 19.51 -4.37 1.16
C THR A 165 18.19 -4.46 0.39
N GLY A 166 17.07 -4.78 1.04
CA GLY A 166 15.75 -4.74 0.41
C GLY A 166 15.42 -3.34 -0.10
N ILE A 167 14.73 -3.27 -1.23
CA ILE A 167 14.45 -2.02 -1.95
C ILE A 167 12.96 -1.88 -2.19
N TRP A 168 12.38 -0.79 -1.70
CA TRP A 168 10.98 -0.46 -1.92
C TRP A 168 10.86 0.92 -2.55
N ASN A 169 9.79 1.10 -3.32
CA ASN A 169 9.33 2.44 -3.63
C ASN A 169 8.73 3.14 -2.40
N HIS A 170 8.52 4.45 -2.49
CA HIS A 170 7.73 5.20 -1.51
C HIS A 170 6.82 6.23 -2.17
N VAL A 171 5.81 6.70 -1.43
CA VAL A 171 4.90 7.77 -1.85
C VAL A 171 4.40 8.56 -0.65
N HIS A 172 4.32 9.87 -0.79
CA HIS A 172 3.73 10.71 0.24
C HIS A 172 2.20 10.56 0.23
N ILE A 173 1.57 10.49 1.40
CA ILE A 173 0.12 10.30 1.53
C ILE A 173 -0.71 11.32 0.73
N LYS A 174 -0.26 12.58 0.64
CA LYS A 174 -0.96 13.62 -0.13
C LYS A 174 -0.88 13.40 -1.64
N ASP A 175 0.26 12.90 -2.13
CA ASP A 175 0.40 12.54 -3.54
C ASP A 175 -0.44 11.32 -3.87
N LEU A 176 -0.49 10.33 -2.96
CA LEU A 176 -1.36 9.17 -3.11
C LEU A 176 -2.84 9.59 -3.21
N VAL A 177 -3.31 10.45 -2.31
CA VAL A 177 -4.71 10.96 -2.34
C VAL A 177 -5.03 11.62 -3.67
N GLN A 178 -4.10 12.42 -4.23
CA GLN A 178 -4.28 13.03 -5.55
C GLN A 178 -4.54 11.98 -6.66
N LEU A 179 -3.89 10.81 -6.61
CA LEU A 179 -4.15 9.74 -7.58
C LEU A 179 -5.59 9.19 -7.46
N TYR A 180 -6.10 9.00 -6.23
CA TYR A 180 -7.49 8.62 -6.01
C TYR A 180 -8.46 9.66 -6.56
N GLU A 181 -8.18 10.94 -6.32
CA GLU A 181 -8.99 12.07 -6.84
C GLU A 181 -9.02 12.06 -8.37
N ILE A 182 -7.86 11.95 -9.03
CA ILE A 182 -7.77 11.92 -10.50
C ILE A 182 -8.56 10.75 -11.09
N ILE A 183 -8.44 9.55 -10.52
CA ILE A 183 -9.19 8.38 -10.99
C ILE A 183 -10.68 8.63 -10.78
N LEU A 184 -11.10 9.07 -9.58
CA LEU A 184 -12.50 9.33 -9.29
C LEU A 184 -13.08 10.40 -10.23
N GLU A 185 -12.42 11.54 -10.40
CA GLU A 185 -12.85 12.61 -11.29
C GLU A 185 -13.07 12.12 -12.72
N LYS A 186 -12.14 11.33 -13.26
CA LYS A 186 -12.28 10.74 -14.60
C LYS A 186 -13.47 9.78 -14.68
N LEU A 187 -13.71 8.96 -13.65
CA LEU A 187 -14.88 8.09 -13.60
C LEU A 187 -16.19 8.87 -13.52
N LEU A 188 -16.24 9.94 -12.72
CA LEU A 188 -17.40 10.82 -12.60
C LEU A 188 -17.69 11.58 -13.89
N ALA A 189 -16.64 11.97 -14.62
CA ALA A 189 -16.71 12.56 -15.95
C ALA A 189 -17.01 11.53 -17.07
N GLN A 190 -17.18 10.24 -16.72
CA GLN A 190 -17.44 9.14 -17.65
C GLN A 190 -16.33 8.95 -18.70
N HIS A 191 -15.10 9.36 -18.37
CA HIS A 191 -13.94 9.04 -19.20
C HIS A 191 -13.64 7.54 -19.13
N HIS A 192 -13.19 7.00 -20.26
CA HIS A 192 -12.69 5.63 -20.28
C HIS A 192 -11.39 5.56 -19.46
N LEU A 193 -11.37 4.65 -18.49
CA LEU A 193 -10.18 4.24 -17.78
C LEU A 193 -10.03 2.72 -17.90
N PRO A 194 -8.80 2.23 -18.10
CA PRO A 194 -8.49 0.81 -17.99
C PRO A 194 -9.00 0.22 -16.66
N SER A 195 -9.63 -0.95 -16.73
CA SER A 195 -10.28 -1.62 -15.60
C SER A 195 -10.08 -3.13 -15.68
N GLY A 196 -10.40 -3.87 -14.62
CA GLY A 196 -10.19 -5.32 -14.59
C GLY A 196 -8.71 -5.64 -14.62
N GLU A 197 -8.31 -6.63 -15.42
CA GLU A 197 -6.89 -6.99 -15.60
C GLU A 197 -6.07 -5.87 -16.25
N GLU A 198 -6.66 -4.81 -16.79
CA GLU A 198 -5.90 -3.63 -17.26
C GLU A 198 -5.92 -2.47 -16.25
N GLY A 199 -6.63 -2.64 -15.14
CA GLY A 199 -6.97 -1.59 -14.17
C GLY A 199 -6.02 -1.47 -12.99
N ILE A 200 -4.74 -1.79 -13.15
CA ILE A 200 -3.73 -1.55 -12.10
C ILE A 200 -3.08 -0.17 -12.26
N TYR A 201 -2.91 0.51 -11.15
CA TYR A 201 -2.31 1.84 -11.05
C TYR A 201 -1.29 1.80 -9.92
N PHE A 202 0.00 1.88 -10.25
CA PHE A 202 1.04 2.04 -9.24
C PHE A 202 1.11 3.50 -8.81
N SER A 203 1.56 3.72 -7.58
CA SER A 203 1.61 5.05 -6.99
C SER A 203 2.96 5.35 -6.37
N GLU A 204 4.06 4.91 -6.98
CA GLU A 204 5.40 5.29 -6.52
C GLU A 204 5.81 6.69 -6.95
N ASN A 205 6.64 7.33 -6.11
CA ASN A 205 7.36 8.54 -6.43
C ASN A 205 8.76 8.52 -5.80
N GLY A 206 9.56 7.52 -6.17
CA GLY A 206 10.91 7.33 -5.64
C GLY A 206 11.11 6.00 -4.92
N GLU A 207 12.36 5.76 -4.49
CA GLU A 207 12.82 4.49 -3.94
C GLU A 207 13.71 4.67 -2.71
N HIS A 208 13.78 3.66 -1.86
CA HIS A 208 14.70 3.59 -0.73
C HIS A 208 15.19 2.15 -0.49
N THR A 209 16.31 2.03 0.21
CA THR A 209 16.70 0.77 0.86
C THR A 209 16.24 0.74 2.32
N TRP A 210 16.06 -0.44 2.90
CA TRP A 210 15.74 -0.54 4.33
C TRP A 210 16.90 -0.06 5.22
N ALA A 211 18.14 -0.11 4.74
CA ALA A 211 19.28 0.51 5.39
C ALA A 211 19.16 2.04 5.43
N GLU A 212 18.81 2.69 4.31
CA GLU A 212 18.58 4.15 4.26
C GLU A 212 17.49 4.58 5.25
N VAL A 213 16.41 3.80 5.34
CA VAL A 213 15.31 4.08 6.29
C VAL A 213 15.81 3.97 7.73
N ALA A 214 16.50 2.87 8.08
CA ALA A 214 17.01 2.66 9.43
C ALA A 214 18.03 3.74 9.84
N GLU A 215 18.95 4.09 8.95
CA GLU A 215 19.94 5.15 9.17
C GLU A 215 19.30 6.53 9.30
N GLY A 216 18.29 6.84 8.47
CA GLY A 216 17.53 8.08 8.53
C GLY A 216 16.78 8.23 9.86
N ILE A 217 16.11 7.15 10.31
CA ILE A 217 15.44 7.11 11.61
C ILE A 217 16.45 7.29 12.76
N ALA A 218 17.61 6.62 12.70
CA ALA A 218 18.64 6.71 13.73
C ALA A 218 19.24 8.11 13.84
N LYS A 219 19.54 8.73 12.68
CA LYS A 219 20.01 10.10 12.60
C LYS A 219 19.00 11.08 13.22
N ALA A 220 17.74 11.01 12.80
CA ALA A 220 16.69 11.91 13.29
C ALA A 220 16.48 11.75 14.80
N GLY A 221 16.41 10.51 15.30
CA GLY A 221 16.22 10.24 16.73
C GLY A 221 17.37 10.75 17.60
N PHE A 222 18.60 10.66 17.12
CA PHE A 222 19.77 11.23 17.79
C PHE A 222 19.75 12.76 17.79
N GLU A 223 19.47 13.38 16.65
CA GLU A 223 19.49 14.85 16.51
C GLU A 223 18.36 15.52 17.31
N LEU A 224 17.24 14.81 17.51
CA LEU A 224 16.17 15.21 18.42
C LEU A 224 16.47 14.95 19.92
N GLY A 225 17.61 14.32 20.24
CA GLY A 225 18.00 13.97 21.62
C GLY A 225 17.18 12.83 22.23
N VAL A 226 16.42 12.10 21.42
CA VAL A 226 15.57 10.97 21.85
C VAL A 226 16.41 9.70 22.00
N LEU A 227 17.37 9.51 21.09
CA LEU A 227 18.37 8.44 21.13
C LEU A 227 19.74 9.01 21.52
N THR A 228 20.53 8.21 22.22
CA THR A 228 21.91 8.58 22.60
C THR A 228 22.96 8.13 21.56
N THR A 229 22.53 7.42 20.51
CA THR A 229 23.40 6.92 19.44
C THR A 229 22.72 6.99 18.07
N LYS A 230 23.53 7.10 17.01
CA LYS A 230 23.11 6.92 15.60
C LYS A 230 23.32 5.47 15.10
N GLU A 231 23.76 4.56 15.97
CA GLU A 231 24.02 3.16 15.63
C GLU A 231 22.75 2.45 15.14
N VAL A 232 22.85 1.81 13.98
CA VAL A 232 21.85 0.87 13.46
C VAL A 232 22.37 -0.55 13.66
N ARG A 233 21.58 -1.40 14.32
CA ARG A 233 21.95 -2.79 14.56
C ARG A 233 21.28 -3.75 13.58
N SER A 234 22.06 -4.72 13.12
CA SER A 234 21.54 -5.85 12.37
C SER A 234 20.79 -6.80 13.30
N VAL A 235 19.62 -7.27 12.87
CA VAL A 235 18.87 -8.33 13.54
C VAL A 235 18.44 -9.41 12.53
N THR A 236 18.15 -10.60 13.05
CA THR A 236 17.54 -11.68 12.26
C THR A 236 16.07 -11.38 11.96
N LEU A 237 15.51 -12.05 10.94
CA LEU A 237 14.08 -11.95 10.62
C LEU A 237 13.18 -12.35 11.81
N MET A 238 13.58 -13.39 12.55
CA MET A 238 12.86 -13.85 13.75
C MET A 238 12.87 -12.78 14.85
N GLU A 239 14.00 -12.13 15.10
CA GLU A 239 14.09 -11.03 16.07
C GLU A 239 13.25 -9.83 15.64
N ALA A 240 13.36 -9.40 14.38
CA ALA A 240 12.52 -8.32 13.84
C ALA A 240 11.02 -8.61 14.02
N THR A 241 10.60 -9.84 13.76
CA THR A 241 9.19 -10.26 13.91
C THR A 241 8.71 -10.15 15.37
N LYS A 242 9.59 -10.45 16.33
CA LYS A 242 9.32 -10.26 17.77
C LYS A 242 9.27 -8.78 18.15
N LEU A 243 10.20 -7.97 17.64
CA LEU A 243 10.29 -6.54 17.91
C LEU A 243 9.08 -5.75 17.40
N LEU A 244 8.57 -6.13 16.22
CA LEU A 244 7.37 -5.55 15.62
C LEU A 244 6.07 -6.05 16.29
N GLY A 245 6.09 -7.23 16.92
CA GLY A 245 4.93 -7.84 17.56
C GLY A 245 3.89 -8.39 16.58
N TRP A 246 4.25 -8.59 15.31
CA TRP A 246 3.32 -9.03 14.26
C TRP A 246 3.08 -10.55 14.25
N GLY A 247 4.01 -11.33 14.82
CA GLY A 247 3.88 -12.78 14.94
C GLY A 247 3.90 -13.55 13.62
N ASN A 248 4.29 -12.92 12.51
CA ASN A 248 4.34 -13.54 11.19
C ASN A 248 5.61 -13.11 10.43
N GLU A 249 6.54 -14.05 10.22
CA GLU A 249 7.82 -13.77 9.55
C GLU A 249 7.66 -13.44 8.06
N GLN A 250 6.69 -14.01 7.35
CA GLN A 250 6.43 -13.67 5.95
C GLN A 250 6.03 -12.21 5.80
N TRP A 251 5.20 -11.70 6.72
CA TRP A 251 4.74 -10.31 6.69
C TRP A 251 5.88 -9.35 7.07
N THR A 252 6.67 -9.72 8.08
CA THR A 252 7.87 -8.98 8.46
C THR A 252 8.87 -8.91 7.31
N GLU A 253 9.19 -10.03 6.67
CA GLU A 253 10.13 -10.09 5.55
C GLU A 253 9.62 -9.25 4.38
N SER A 254 8.37 -9.49 3.98
CA SER A 254 7.74 -8.74 2.88
C SER A 254 7.80 -7.25 3.15
N GLY A 255 7.43 -6.81 4.36
CA GLY A 255 7.28 -5.40 4.69
C GLY A 255 8.55 -4.65 5.12
N PHE A 256 9.67 -5.33 5.42
CA PHE A 256 10.88 -4.69 5.98
C PHE A 256 12.22 -5.21 5.43
N ALA A 257 12.21 -6.18 4.51
CA ALA A 257 13.45 -6.77 4.01
C ALA A 257 13.41 -7.16 2.52
N SER A 258 12.22 -7.25 1.93
CA SER A 258 12.06 -7.63 0.53
C SER A 258 12.45 -6.52 -0.45
N ILE A 259 12.53 -6.92 -1.71
CA ILE A 259 12.56 -6.04 -2.88
C ILE A 259 11.16 -6.05 -3.50
N ALA A 260 10.55 -4.88 -3.61
CA ALA A 260 9.28 -4.65 -4.30
C ALA A 260 9.34 -3.30 -5.03
N ARG A 261 9.56 -3.35 -6.34
CA ARG A 261 9.76 -2.16 -7.18
C ARG A 261 8.73 -2.08 -8.29
N THR A 262 8.19 -0.89 -8.51
CA THR A 262 7.13 -0.57 -9.46
C THR A 262 7.46 0.68 -10.28
N LEU A 263 6.78 0.89 -11.41
CA LEU A 263 6.81 2.13 -12.20
C LEU A 263 5.38 2.63 -12.43
N SER A 264 5.10 3.87 -12.05
CA SER A 264 3.75 4.47 -12.10
C SER A 264 3.41 5.13 -13.44
N GLU A 265 3.81 4.53 -14.55
CA GLU A 265 3.73 5.17 -15.87
C GLU A 265 2.29 5.45 -16.33
N ARG A 266 1.35 4.56 -16.02
CA ARG A 266 -0.09 4.74 -16.28
C ARG A 266 -0.64 5.84 -15.39
N SER A 267 -0.31 5.84 -14.10
CA SER A 267 -0.73 6.91 -13.20
C SER A 267 -0.24 8.28 -13.67
N HIS A 268 1.02 8.41 -14.09
CA HIS A 268 1.55 9.65 -14.67
C HIS A 268 0.83 10.05 -15.97
N SER A 269 0.50 9.09 -16.84
CA SER A 269 -0.23 9.39 -18.09
C SER A 269 -1.67 9.89 -17.84
N LEU A 270 -2.24 9.61 -16.66
CA LEU A 270 -3.52 10.18 -16.23
C LEU A 270 -3.43 11.66 -15.84
N GLY A 271 -2.21 12.19 -15.67
CA GLY A 271 -1.94 13.54 -15.19
C GLY A 271 -1.49 13.61 -13.73
N TRP A 272 -1.23 12.47 -13.09
CA TRP A 272 -0.71 12.44 -11.72
C TRP A 272 0.72 12.98 -11.67
N LYS A 273 0.91 14.02 -10.85
CA LYS A 273 2.17 14.76 -10.74
C LYS A 273 2.49 14.89 -9.25
N PRO A 274 3.10 13.85 -8.65
CA PRO A 274 3.46 13.87 -7.25
C PRO A 274 4.45 15.02 -6.98
N LEU A 275 4.29 15.68 -5.83
CA LEU A 275 5.02 16.89 -5.48
C LEU A 275 6.13 16.65 -4.45
N TRP A 276 6.05 15.55 -3.69
CA TRP A 276 6.95 15.29 -2.57
C TRP A 276 8.18 14.51 -3.00
N SER A 277 9.35 15.08 -2.80
CA SER A 277 10.63 14.58 -3.27
C SER A 277 11.26 13.52 -2.33
N LYS A 278 12.40 12.96 -2.75
CA LYS A 278 13.25 12.12 -1.89
C LYS A 278 13.75 12.87 -0.65
N ASP A 279 13.98 14.18 -0.75
CA ASP A 279 14.41 14.99 0.40
C ASP A 279 13.29 15.13 1.43
N ASP A 280 12.04 15.23 0.97
CA ASP A 280 10.88 15.21 1.86
C ASP A 280 10.71 13.84 2.53
N PHE A 281 10.96 12.75 1.79
CA PHE A 281 11.03 11.41 2.37
C PHE A 281 12.13 11.27 3.42
N ILE A 282 13.31 11.87 3.24
CA ILE A 282 14.35 11.81 4.29
C ILE A 282 13.96 12.69 5.49
N SER A 283 13.31 13.83 5.24
CA SER A 283 12.94 14.79 6.28
C SER A 283 11.74 14.34 7.12
N HIS A 284 10.89 13.43 6.62
CA HIS A 284 9.71 13.01 7.36
C HIS A 284 10.03 12.24 8.66
N TYR A 285 11.22 11.61 8.78
CA TYR A 285 11.58 10.85 9.98
C TYR A 285 11.55 11.70 11.25
N TYR A 286 11.88 12.99 11.18
CA TYR A 286 11.80 13.90 12.32
C TYR A 286 10.35 14.08 12.80
N ALA A 287 9.45 14.35 11.85
CA ALA A 287 8.02 14.48 12.16
C ALA A 287 7.43 13.17 12.70
N GLU A 288 7.87 12.01 12.20
CA GLU A 288 7.42 10.71 12.71
C GLU A 288 7.90 10.45 14.15
N TRP A 289 9.13 10.80 14.49
CA TRP A 289 9.61 10.75 15.87
C TRP A 289 8.74 11.60 16.79
N GLU A 290 8.47 12.85 16.42
CA GLU A 290 7.62 13.76 17.19
C GLU A 290 6.21 13.19 17.39
N GLU A 291 5.61 12.60 16.34
CA GLU A 291 4.27 12.02 16.43
C GLU A 291 4.23 10.74 17.28
N VAL A 292 5.23 9.85 17.18
CA VAL A 292 5.32 8.68 18.06
C VAL A 292 5.46 9.12 19.52
N LEU A 293 6.26 10.14 19.80
CA LEU A 293 6.49 10.65 21.17
C LEU A 293 5.26 11.31 21.79
N LYS A 294 4.35 11.86 20.99
CA LYS A 294 3.05 12.39 21.46
C LYS A 294 2.11 11.29 21.98
N GLY A 295 2.46 10.02 21.81
CA GLY A 295 1.67 8.89 22.31
C GLY A 295 0.46 8.58 21.42
N SER A 296 0.52 8.92 20.14
CA SER A 296 -0.46 8.52 19.13
C SER A 296 -0.61 6.99 19.17
N ARG A 297 -1.71 6.53 19.76
CA ARG A 297 -2.08 5.11 19.83
C ARG A 297 -2.31 4.62 18.40
N VAL A 298 -1.62 3.54 18.03
CA VAL A 298 -2.05 2.63 16.96
C VAL A 298 -2.52 1.36 17.65
#